data_AF-A0A8T2MQ22-F1
#
_entry.id   AF-A0A8T2MQ22-F1
#
_cell.length_a   1.000
_cell.length_b   1.000
_cell.length_c   1.000
_cell.angle_alpha   90.00
_cell.angle_beta   90.00
_cell.angle_gamma   90.00
#
_symmetry.space_group_name_H-M   'P 1'
#
loop_
_entity.id
_entity.type
_entity.pdbx_description
1 polymer ?
#
loop_
_entity_poly.entity_id
_entity_poly.type
_entity_poly.pdbx_seq_one_letter_code
_entity_poly.pdbx_strand_id
1 'polypeptide(L)'
;MSRDLVTSRQLPSPRVFLSAILLRADCQVHLTHRTTGLILSSFAETFTATINHEFLRITTVPLQPRFLASLDKHHSKLTEMIRKKGGVVREKTQNILKVLDQVVFYLEVSLKRECLLKCLMVYLGEDVESLIKEYLVSQKKEAEAELKASTMAVFVIRENEDPLQSPHEIGIVLEGVEVLSELPSVAHAFAMLFGLIYAVNLSYPRKLKYTFDALQKIFMEIEPKKMTRKVCSLSVKL
;
A
#
# COMPACT_ATOMS: atom_id res chain seq x y z
N MET A 1 -29.16 -16.88 33.68
CA MET A 1 -29.65 -16.04 32.58
C MET A 1 -29.03 -14.66 32.73
N SER A 2 -27.91 -14.41 32.05
CA SER A 2 -27.31 -13.07 31.97
C SER A 2 -27.12 -12.75 30.50
N ARG A 3 -27.91 -11.80 30.00
CA ARG A 3 -27.82 -11.26 28.66
C ARG A 3 -26.79 -10.14 28.71
N ASP A 4 -25.60 -10.40 28.18
CA ASP A 4 -24.64 -9.33 27.94
C ASP A 4 -25.10 -8.54 26.70
N LEU A 5 -25.50 -7.30 26.97
CA LEU A 5 -25.75 -6.26 25.99
C LEU A 5 -24.42 -5.96 25.29
N VAL A 6 -24.22 -6.52 24.10
CA VAL A 6 -23.25 -6.02 23.14
C VAL A 6 -23.72 -4.64 22.72
N THR A 7 -23.16 -3.61 23.34
CA THR A 7 -23.34 -2.21 22.95
C THR A 7 -22.85 -2.08 21.51
N SER A 8 -23.78 -2.01 20.56
CA SER A 8 -23.49 -1.67 19.17
C SER A 8 -22.88 -0.27 19.13
N ARG A 9 -21.54 -0.17 19.15
CA ARG A 9 -20.85 1.08 18.82
C ARG A 9 -21.20 1.37 17.37
N GLN A 10 -22.13 2.29 17.17
CA GLN A 10 -22.53 2.78 15.86
C GLN A 10 -21.29 3.42 15.23
N LEU A 11 -20.75 2.78 14.20
CA LEU A 11 -19.50 3.22 13.59
C LEU A 11 -19.67 4.53 12.81
N PRO A 12 -18.59 5.32 12.68
CA PRO A 12 -18.67 6.65 12.12
C PRO A 12 -19.07 6.64 10.65
N SER A 13 -19.92 7.59 10.24
CA SER A 13 -20.27 7.78 8.83
C SER A 13 -19.03 8.16 7.98
N PRO A 14 -19.05 8.01 6.64
CA PRO A 14 -17.96 8.45 5.76
C PRO A 14 -17.54 9.92 5.94
N ARG A 15 -18.44 10.78 6.45
CA ARG A 15 -18.09 12.16 6.81
C ARG A 15 -17.10 12.22 7.97
N VAL A 16 -17.22 11.34 8.96
CA VAL A 16 -16.31 11.28 10.10
C VAL A 16 -14.95 10.72 9.70
N PHE A 17 -14.87 9.91 8.63
CA PHE A 17 -13.60 9.48 8.05
C PHE A 17 -12.81 10.62 7.42
N LEU A 18 -13.47 11.45 6.62
CA LEU A 18 -12.89 12.69 6.12
C LEU A 18 -12.52 13.63 7.27
N SER A 19 -13.37 13.75 8.29
CA SER A 19 -13.04 14.50 9.51
C SER A 19 -11.81 13.95 10.24
N ALA A 20 -11.60 12.63 10.29
CA ALA A 20 -10.44 12.03 10.93
C ALA A 20 -9.15 12.22 10.10
N ILE A 21 -9.23 12.15 8.77
CA ILE A 21 -8.12 12.50 7.87
C ILE A 21 -7.75 13.97 8.04
N LEU A 22 -8.74 14.87 8.06
CA LEU A 22 -8.55 16.29 8.29
C LEU A 22 -8.01 16.59 9.70
N LEU A 23 -8.52 15.92 10.73
CA LEU A 23 -8.04 16.07 12.11
C LEU A 23 -6.58 15.59 12.26
N ARG A 24 -6.17 14.56 11.50
CA ARG A 24 -4.77 14.13 11.44
C ARG A 24 -3.90 15.18 10.75
N ALA A 25 -4.38 15.72 9.63
CA ALA A 25 -3.69 16.80 8.90
C ALA A 25 -3.51 18.03 9.81
N ASP A 26 -4.55 18.42 10.54
CA ASP A 26 -4.51 19.52 11.51
C ASP A 26 -3.60 19.21 12.71
N CYS A 27 -3.61 17.97 13.23
CA CYS A 27 -2.69 17.54 14.29
C CYS A 27 -1.22 17.59 13.85
N GLN A 28 -0.90 17.21 12.61
CA GLN A 28 0.47 17.30 12.08
C GLN A 28 0.94 18.75 11.96
N VAL A 29 0.04 19.70 11.68
CA VAL A 29 0.37 21.14 11.58
C VAL A 29 0.59 21.79 12.96
N HIS A 30 0.05 21.23 14.05
CA HIS A 30 0.04 21.89 15.37
C HIS A 30 0.99 21.32 16.44
N LEU A 31 1.76 20.26 16.16
CA LEU A 31 2.47 19.53 17.22
C LEU A 31 4.01 19.60 17.11
N THR A 32 4.59 20.60 17.78
CA THR A 32 6.01 20.63 18.19
C THR A 32 6.12 20.46 19.72
N HIS A 33 6.17 19.23 20.26
CA HIS A 33 6.96 18.83 21.45
C HIS A 33 6.66 17.41 21.98
N ARG A 34 7.69 16.78 22.56
CA ARG A 34 7.89 15.38 23.03
C ARG A 34 6.79 14.60 23.78
N THR A 35 5.65 15.18 24.16
CA THR A 35 4.53 14.44 24.80
C THR A 35 3.62 13.75 23.76
N THR A 36 3.98 13.87 22.48
CA THR A 36 3.18 13.58 21.27
C THR A 36 3.22 12.13 20.79
N GLY A 37 4.23 11.33 21.16
CA GLY A 37 4.43 10.00 20.60
C GLY A 37 3.28 9.02 20.86
N LEU A 38 2.76 8.97 22.09
CA LEU A 38 1.71 8.03 22.48
C LEU A 38 0.31 8.39 21.94
N ILE A 39 0.04 9.68 21.76
CA ILE A 39 -1.25 10.17 21.23
C ILE A 39 -1.27 9.97 19.70
N LEU A 40 -0.16 10.23 19.02
CA LEU A 40 -0.05 9.99 17.58
C LEU A 40 -0.07 8.50 17.23
N SER A 41 0.59 7.64 18.03
CA SER A 41 0.56 6.19 17.81
C SER A 41 -0.83 5.59 18.03
N SER A 42 -1.51 5.96 19.14
CA SER A 42 -2.88 5.49 19.41
C SER A 42 -3.89 5.99 18.37
N PHE A 43 -3.71 7.21 17.84
CA PHE A 43 -4.53 7.72 16.75
C PHE A 43 -4.27 6.96 15.44
N ALA A 44 -3.01 6.70 15.08
CA ALA A 44 -2.64 5.95 13.87
C ALA A 44 -3.13 4.50 13.91
N GLU A 45 -3.04 3.83 15.07
CA GLU A 45 -3.60 2.49 15.30
C GLU A 45 -5.13 2.48 15.15
N THR A 46 -5.80 3.47 15.79
CA THR A 46 -7.25 3.62 15.69
C THR A 46 -7.69 3.86 14.24
N PHE A 47 -6.96 4.70 13.51
CA PHE A 47 -7.26 5.00 12.11
C PHE A 47 -7.07 3.79 11.20
N THR A 48 -5.99 3.02 11.39
CA THR A 48 -5.74 1.75 10.68
C THR A 48 -6.84 0.73 10.94
N ALA A 49 -7.27 0.56 12.19
CA ALA A 49 -8.37 -0.33 12.55
C ALA A 49 -9.69 0.09 11.87
N THR A 50 -9.93 1.39 11.81
CA THR A 50 -11.12 2.01 11.20
C THR A 50 -11.15 1.77 9.68
N ILE A 51 -10.01 1.89 8.98
CA ILE A 51 -9.88 1.52 7.56
C ILE A 51 -10.16 0.03 7.33
N ASN A 52 -9.56 -0.85 8.14
CA ASN A 52 -9.79 -2.30 8.02
C ASN A 52 -11.26 -2.66 8.21
N HIS A 53 -11.91 -2.04 9.20
CA HIS A 53 -13.32 -2.27 9.47
C HIS A 53 -14.20 -1.83 8.31
N GLU A 54 -14.01 -0.64 7.75
CA GLU A 54 -14.82 -0.18 6.62
C GLU A 54 -14.58 -1.00 5.36
N PHE A 55 -13.33 -1.36 5.09
CA PHE A 55 -13.02 -2.24 3.98
C PHE A 55 -13.73 -3.59 4.12
N LEU A 56 -13.67 -4.19 5.32
CA LEU A 56 -14.38 -5.44 5.62
C LEU A 56 -15.90 -5.27 5.48
N ARG A 57 -16.46 -4.16 5.95
CA ARG A 57 -17.90 -3.86 5.85
C ARG A 57 -18.36 -3.75 4.38
N ILE A 58 -17.56 -3.10 3.53
CA ILE A 58 -17.90 -2.85 2.12
C ILE A 58 -17.69 -4.10 1.27
N THR A 59 -16.58 -4.82 1.49
CA THR A 59 -16.13 -5.90 0.60
C THR A 59 -16.38 -7.30 1.12
N THR A 60 -16.68 -7.44 2.43
CA THR A 60 -16.73 -8.71 3.17
C THR A 60 -15.40 -9.48 3.23
N VAL A 61 -14.29 -8.84 2.86
CA VAL A 61 -12.94 -9.44 2.81
C VAL A 61 -12.03 -8.77 3.86
N PRO A 62 -11.27 -9.54 4.67
CA PRO A 62 -10.32 -8.95 5.61
C PRO A 62 -9.12 -8.35 4.86
N LEU A 63 -8.91 -7.04 4.97
CA LEU A 63 -7.96 -6.29 4.14
C LEU A 63 -6.52 -6.82 4.21
N GLN A 64 -5.78 -6.51 5.29
CA GLN A 64 -4.35 -6.80 5.37
C GLN A 64 -4.05 -8.31 5.33
N PRO A 65 -4.75 -9.17 6.11
CA PRO A 65 -4.46 -10.61 6.09
C PRO A 65 -4.68 -11.24 4.71
N ARG A 66 -5.79 -10.88 4.03
CA ARG A 66 -6.06 -11.40 2.68
C ARG A 66 -5.02 -10.93 1.69
N PHE A 67 -4.72 -9.62 1.69
CA PHE A 67 -3.82 -9.00 0.73
C PHE A 67 -2.41 -9.64 0.79
N LEU A 68 -1.85 -9.71 1.99
CA LEU A 68 -0.50 -10.23 2.20
C LEU A 68 -0.42 -11.73 1.90
N ALA A 69 -1.39 -12.52 2.37
CA ALA A 69 -1.44 -13.96 2.07
C ALA A 69 -1.59 -14.23 0.56
N SER A 70 -2.33 -13.38 -0.15
CA SER A 70 -2.51 -13.51 -1.60
C SER A 70 -1.23 -13.16 -2.37
N LEU A 71 -0.49 -12.13 -1.95
CA LEU A 71 0.82 -11.82 -2.52
C LEU A 71 1.77 -13.01 -2.38
N ASP A 72 1.82 -13.62 -1.19
CA ASP A 72 2.68 -14.77 -0.92
C ASP A 72 2.26 -15.99 -1.77
N LYS A 73 0.95 -16.26 -1.86
CA LYS A 73 0.39 -17.34 -2.70
C LYS A 73 0.81 -17.21 -4.16
N HIS A 74 0.81 -16.00 -4.71
CA HIS A 74 1.11 -15.76 -6.13
C HIS A 74 2.60 -15.47 -6.42
N HIS A 75 3.43 -15.34 -5.38
CA HIS A 75 4.82 -14.88 -5.50
C HIS A 75 5.64 -15.72 -6.48
N SER A 76 5.66 -17.04 -6.31
CA SER A 76 6.51 -17.94 -7.11
C SER A 76 6.15 -17.88 -8.60
N LYS A 77 4.87 -18.06 -8.92
CA LYS A 77 4.37 -18.14 -10.29
C LYS A 77 4.45 -16.79 -11.01
N LEU A 78 4.14 -15.70 -10.32
CA LEU A 78 4.27 -14.36 -10.89
C LEU A 78 5.75 -14.04 -11.19
N THR A 79 6.66 -14.35 -10.26
CA THR A 79 8.10 -14.15 -10.46
C THR A 79 8.61 -14.96 -11.65
N GLU A 80 8.22 -16.23 -11.77
CA GLU A 80 8.57 -17.08 -12.92
C GLU A 80 8.08 -16.47 -14.24
N MET A 81 6.82 -16.02 -14.28
CA MET A 81 6.24 -15.37 -15.46
C MET A 81 6.98 -14.10 -15.86
N ILE A 82 7.39 -13.28 -14.89
CA ILE A 82 8.14 -12.04 -15.14
C ILE A 82 9.53 -12.38 -15.68
N ARG A 83 10.23 -13.38 -15.11
CA ARG A 83 11.55 -13.83 -15.60
C ARG A 83 11.52 -14.32 -17.05
N LYS A 84 10.39 -14.90 -17.49
CA LYS A 84 10.19 -15.33 -18.88
C LYS A 84 9.91 -14.18 -19.86
N LYS A 85 9.67 -12.95 -19.39
CA LYS A 85 9.46 -11.80 -20.27
C LYS A 85 10.79 -11.28 -20.83
N GLY A 86 10.75 -10.79 -22.06
CA GLY A 86 11.84 -10.05 -22.70
C GLY A 86 11.54 -8.55 -22.84
N GLY A 87 12.37 -7.84 -23.60
CA GLY A 87 12.18 -6.42 -23.93
C GLY A 87 12.16 -5.50 -22.70
N VAL A 88 11.37 -4.43 -22.80
CA VAL A 88 11.27 -3.36 -21.77
C VAL A 88 10.92 -3.90 -20.38
N VAL A 89 10.10 -4.95 -20.29
CA VAL A 89 9.75 -5.56 -18.99
C VAL A 89 11.00 -6.16 -18.33
N ARG A 90 11.81 -6.92 -19.08
CA ARG A 90 13.05 -7.51 -18.55
C ARG A 90 14.03 -6.43 -18.11
N GLU A 91 14.20 -5.41 -18.95
CA GLU A 91 15.09 -4.28 -18.68
C GLU A 91 14.72 -3.57 -17.37
N LYS A 92 13.45 -3.20 -17.21
CA LYS A 92 12.96 -2.50 -16.01
C LYS A 92 12.90 -3.38 -14.76
N THR A 93 12.70 -4.70 -14.90
CA THR A 93 12.60 -5.61 -13.74
C THR A 93 13.95 -6.20 -13.31
N GLN A 94 15.01 -6.10 -14.10
CA GLN A 94 16.27 -6.82 -13.84
C GLN A 94 16.88 -6.50 -12.47
N ASN A 95 16.90 -5.22 -12.07
CA ASN A 95 17.51 -4.82 -10.81
C ASN A 95 16.63 -5.23 -9.63
N ILE A 96 15.31 -5.13 -9.76
CA ILE A 96 14.35 -5.56 -8.74
C ILE A 96 14.47 -7.08 -8.52
N LEU A 97 14.63 -7.87 -9.59
CA LEU A 97 14.80 -9.32 -9.49
C LEU A 97 16.17 -9.71 -8.91
N LYS A 98 17.23 -8.96 -9.19
CA LYS A 98 18.54 -9.17 -8.53
C LYS A 98 18.45 -8.98 -7.02
N VAL A 99 17.75 -7.93 -6.57
CA VAL A 99 17.48 -7.71 -5.15
C VAL A 99 16.70 -8.89 -4.58
N LEU A 100 15.66 -9.32 -5.27
CA LEU A 100 14.84 -10.47 -4.88
C LEU A 100 15.66 -11.77 -4.74
N ASP A 101 16.64 -12.01 -5.62
CA ASP A 101 17.52 -13.19 -5.59
C ASP A 101 18.56 -13.15 -4.46
N GLN A 102 18.91 -11.95 -3.98
CA GLN A 102 19.91 -11.74 -2.93
C GLN A 102 19.34 -11.81 -1.51
N VAL A 103 18.03 -11.86 -1.34
CA VAL A 103 17.40 -11.89 -0.02
C VAL A 103 17.62 -13.26 0.64
N VAL A 104 18.40 -13.32 1.74
CA VAL A 104 18.64 -14.55 2.52
C VAL A 104 18.22 -14.34 3.99
N PHE A 105 17.18 -15.08 4.41
CA PHE A 105 16.63 -15.31 5.77
C PHE A 105 16.34 -14.12 6.76
N TYR A 106 15.19 -14.23 7.42
CA TYR A 106 14.58 -13.45 8.53
C TYR A 106 14.08 -12.00 8.31
N LEU A 107 14.61 -11.22 7.35
CA LEU A 107 14.03 -9.92 6.92
C LEU A 107 13.25 -10.00 5.59
N GLU A 108 12.95 -11.23 5.18
CA GLU A 108 12.79 -11.64 3.79
C GLU A 108 11.44 -11.24 3.15
N VAL A 109 10.36 -11.34 3.91
CA VAL A 109 9.01 -11.37 3.34
C VAL A 109 8.56 -9.99 2.87
N SER A 110 8.87 -8.94 3.63
CA SER A 110 8.49 -7.57 3.28
C SER A 110 9.17 -7.10 2.00
N LEU A 111 10.48 -7.36 1.86
CA LEU A 111 11.24 -7.01 0.67
C LEU A 111 10.79 -7.84 -0.55
N LYS A 112 10.54 -9.14 -0.37
CA LYS A 112 9.95 -10.00 -1.42
C LYS A 112 8.62 -9.45 -1.94
N ARG A 113 7.73 -9.05 -1.04
CA ARG A 113 6.41 -8.47 -1.39
C ARG A 113 6.57 -7.11 -2.08
N GLU A 114 7.50 -6.27 -1.63
CA GLU A 114 7.82 -4.99 -2.27
C GLU A 114 8.32 -5.20 -3.71
N CYS A 115 9.33 -6.06 -3.90
CA CYS A 115 9.85 -6.43 -5.22
C CYS A 115 8.74 -6.99 -6.12
N LEU A 116 7.87 -7.84 -5.58
CA LEU A 116 6.75 -8.42 -6.33
C LEU A 116 5.76 -7.35 -6.79
N LEU A 117 5.41 -6.38 -5.94
CA LEU A 117 4.52 -5.27 -6.28
C LEU A 117 5.12 -4.38 -7.37
N LYS A 118 6.39 -3.97 -7.22
CA LYS A 118 7.11 -3.19 -8.24
C LYS A 118 7.16 -3.94 -9.57
N CYS A 119 7.51 -5.22 -9.56
CA CYS A 119 7.53 -6.04 -10.77
C CYS A 119 6.14 -6.24 -11.39
N LEU A 120 5.07 -6.34 -10.59
CA LEU A 120 3.70 -6.44 -11.08
C LEU A 120 3.30 -5.18 -11.87
N MET A 121 3.63 -3.98 -11.33
CA MET A 121 3.38 -2.70 -12.02
C MET A 121 4.09 -2.66 -13.38
N VAL A 122 5.39 -2.99 -13.39
CA VAL A 122 6.18 -3.04 -14.63
C VAL A 122 5.64 -4.09 -15.62
N TYR A 123 5.26 -5.27 -15.14
CA TYR A 123 4.68 -6.34 -15.98
C TYR A 123 3.38 -5.89 -16.65
N LEU A 124 2.56 -5.12 -15.93
CA LEU A 124 1.34 -4.53 -16.42
C LEU A 124 1.58 -3.26 -17.26
N GLY A 125 2.84 -2.93 -17.57
CA GLY A 125 3.23 -1.80 -18.40
C GLY A 125 2.92 -0.45 -17.76
N GLU A 126 2.89 -0.41 -16.43
CA GLU A 126 2.65 0.79 -15.65
C GLU A 126 3.92 1.20 -14.92
N ASP A 127 3.99 2.47 -14.54
CA ASP A 127 5.20 3.07 -13.99
C ASP A 127 5.23 2.99 -12.47
N VAL A 128 6.35 2.51 -11.91
CA VAL A 128 6.52 2.32 -10.46
C VAL A 128 6.48 3.65 -9.73
N GLU A 129 7.17 4.65 -10.29
CA GLU A 129 7.29 6.01 -9.74
C GLU A 129 5.97 6.80 -9.79
N SER A 130 4.94 6.27 -10.44
CA SER A 130 3.61 6.87 -10.44
C SER A 130 2.87 6.72 -9.11
N LEU A 131 3.35 5.85 -8.22
CA LEU A 131 2.80 5.68 -6.87
C LEU A 131 3.88 5.48 -5.81
N ILE A 132 4.92 4.68 -6.08
CA ILE A 132 6.00 4.46 -5.11
C ILE A 132 7.04 5.55 -5.31
N LYS A 133 7.23 6.38 -4.28
CA LYS A 133 8.19 7.48 -4.27
C LYS A 133 9.30 7.16 -3.28
N GLU A 134 10.51 6.97 -3.76
CA GLU A 134 11.65 6.59 -2.93
C GLU A 134 12.62 7.76 -2.77
N TYR A 135 13.06 7.99 -1.54
CA TYR A 135 13.96 9.09 -1.18
C TYR A 135 15.00 8.61 -0.18
N LEU A 136 16.14 9.28 -0.14
CA LEU A 136 17.09 9.15 0.95
C LEU A 136 16.70 10.08 2.11
N VAL A 137 17.10 9.75 3.34
CA VAL A 137 16.95 10.65 4.50
C VAL A 137 17.57 12.02 4.23
N SER A 138 18.67 12.07 3.46
CA SER A 138 19.32 13.32 3.03
C SER A 138 18.47 14.18 2.08
N GLN A 139 17.45 13.60 1.43
CA GLN A 139 16.57 14.25 0.45
C GLN A 139 15.20 14.62 1.02
N LYS A 140 15.08 14.70 2.36
CA LYS A 140 13.79 14.89 3.03
C LYS A 140 13.05 16.16 2.56
N LYS A 141 13.77 17.26 2.29
CA LYS A 141 13.16 18.52 1.85
C LYS A 141 12.60 18.44 0.43
N GLU A 142 13.34 17.78 -0.45
CA GLU A 142 12.94 17.51 -1.83
C GLU A 142 11.72 16.58 -1.86
N ALA A 143 11.74 15.54 -1.01
CA ALA A 143 10.62 14.63 -0.80
C ALA A 143 9.36 15.39 -0.37
N GLU A 144 9.45 16.24 0.66
CA GLU A 144 8.31 17.05 1.14
C GLU A 144 7.68 17.89 0.02
N ALA A 145 8.49 18.52 -0.82
CA ALA A 145 8.00 19.34 -1.93
C ALA A 145 7.28 18.50 -3.01
N GLU A 146 7.84 17.36 -3.40
CA GLU A 146 7.24 16.49 -4.41
C GLU A 146 5.98 15.77 -3.89
N LEU A 147 6.01 15.34 -2.63
CA LEU A 147 4.88 14.68 -1.99
C LEU A 147 3.70 15.64 -1.85
N LYS A 148 3.93 16.93 -1.53
CA LYS A 148 2.88 17.95 -1.50
C LYS A 148 2.18 18.17 -2.84
N ALA A 149 2.86 17.88 -3.95
CA ALA A 149 2.29 17.96 -5.31
C ALA A 149 1.60 16.65 -5.74
N SER A 150 1.66 15.59 -4.93
CA SER A 150 1.17 14.26 -5.30
C SER A 150 -0.28 14.05 -4.86
N THR A 151 -1.15 13.64 -5.79
CA THR A 151 -2.54 13.25 -5.48
C THR A 151 -2.59 11.95 -4.66
N MET A 152 -1.72 10.99 -4.95
CA MET A 152 -1.66 9.71 -4.24
C MET A 152 -0.24 9.15 -4.36
N ALA A 153 0.39 8.88 -3.22
CA ALA A 153 1.73 8.29 -3.17
C ALA A 153 1.88 7.33 -1.99
N VAL A 154 2.68 6.29 -2.18
CA VAL A 154 3.34 5.54 -1.11
C VAL A 154 4.79 6.02 -1.11
N PHE A 155 5.20 6.73 -0.07
CA PHE A 155 6.58 7.17 0.04
C PHE A 155 7.41 6.18 0.86
N VAL A 156 8.69 6.08 0.52
CA VAL A 156 9.67 5.22 1.17
C VAL A 156 10.93 6.04 1.37
N ILE A 157 11.31 6.30 2.62
CA ILE A 157 12.56 6.98 2.97
C ILE A 157 13.56 5.92 3.38
N ARG A 158 14.77 5.94 2.82
CA ARG A 158 15.87 5.01 3.12
C ARG A 158 17.08 5.74 3.68
N GLU A 159 17.84 5.07 4.53
CA GLU A 159 19.07 5.66 5.10
C GLU A 159 20.17 5.83 4.04
N ASN A 160 20.26 4.89 3.10
CA ASN A 160 21.22 4.89 2.00
C ASN A 160 20.62 4.18 0.77
N GLU A 161 21.42 4.05 -0.28
CA GLU A 161 21.02 3.46 -1.56
C GLU A 161 21.01 1.93 -1.57
N ASP A 162 21.33 1.24 -0.47
CA ASP A 162 21.28 -0.22 -0.40
C ASP A 162 19.83 -0.72 -0.44
N PRO A 163 19.41 -1.39 -1.53
CA PRO A 163 18.04 -1.88 -1.68
C PRO A 163 17.72 -3.06 -0.75
N LEU A 164 18.73 -3.69 -0.13
CA LEU A 164 18.55 -4.77 0.84
C LEU A 164 18.26 -4.25 2.25
N GLN A 165 18.56 -2.98 2.54
CA GLN A 165 18.25 -2.38 3.82
C GLN A 165 16.74 -2.08 3.94
N SER A 166 16.19 -2.32 5.12
CA SER A 166 14.81 -1.93 5.44
C SER A 166 14.64 -0.42 5.31
N PRO A 167 13.50 0.07 4.79
CA PRO A 167 13.18 1.49 4.80
C PRO A 167 13.24 2.08 6.21
N HIS A 168 13.70 3.33 6.31
CA HIS A 168 13.66 4.14 7.51
C HIS A 168 12.23 4.57 7.84
N GLU A 169 11.48 4.98 6.82
CA GLU A 169 10.10 5.46 6.96
C GLU A 169 9.27 5.06 5.75
N ILE A 170 8.00 4.71 5.99
CA ILE A 170 7.03 4.41 4.93
C ILE A 170 5.70 5.08 5.30
N GLY A 171 5.09 5.76 4.34
CA GLY A 171 3.80 6.39 4.55
C GLY A 171 2.99 6.51 3.28
N ILE A 172 1.80 7.09 3.42
CA ILE A 172 0.84 7.32 2.36
C ILE A 172 0.47 8.79 2.35
N VAL A 173 0.50 9.37 1.17
CA VAL A 173 0.06 10.74 0.89
C VAL A 173 -1.18 10.70 0.01
N LEU A 174 -2.18 11.52 0.36
CA LEU A 174 -3.37 11.79 -0.44
C LEU A 174 -3.53 13.31 -0.57
N GLU A 175 -3.67 13.81 -1.80
CA GLU A 175 -3.82 15.23 -2.13
C GLU A 175 -2.78 16.14 -1.43
N GLY A 176 -1.51 15.70 -1.43
CA GLY A 176 -0.41 16.43 -0.81
C GLY A 176 -0.35 16.33 0.72
N VAL A 177 -1.24 15.58 1.36
CA VAL A 177 -1.30 15.39 2.81
C VAL A 177 -0.88 13.98 3.18
N GLU A 178 0.03 13.85 4.13
CA GLU A 178 0.38 12.57 4.74
C GLU A 178 -0.78 12.05 5.62
N VAL A 179 -1.38 10.93 5.21
CA VAL A 179 -2.56 10.37 5.89
C VAL A 179 -2.22 9.16 6.77
N LEU A 180 -1.11 8.48 6.46
CA LEU A 180 -0.56 7.36 7.21
C LEU A 180 0.97 7.44 7.16
N SER A 181 1.62 7.12 8.26
CA SER A 181 3.07 7.12 8.44
C SER A 181 3.49 5.91 9.29
N GLU A 182 4.79 5.67 9.38
CA GLU A 182 5.39 4.57 10.16
C GLU A 182 4.81 3.19 9.81
N LEU A 183 4.50 2.98 8.52
CA LEU A 183 3.94 1.72 8.06
C LEU A 183 5.02 0.63 8.01
N PRO A 184 4.70 -0.63 8.38
CA PRO A 184 5.72 -1.66 8.60
C PRO A 184 6.36 -2.20 7.31
N SER A 185 5.72 -2.04 6.16
CA SER A 185 6.32 -2.34 4.86
C SER A 185 5.55 -1.71 3.70
N VAL A 186 6.16 -1.64 2.51
CA VAL A 186 5.50 -1.18 1.28
C VAL A 186 4.25 -2.00 0.98
N ALA A 187 4.27 -3.30 1.25
CA ALA A 187 3.10 -4.16 1.05
C ALA A 187 1.93 -3.79 1.99
N HIS A 188 2.23 -3.40 3.23
CA HIS A 188 1.22 -2.89 4.15
C HIS A 188 0.70 -1.53 3.68
N ALA A 189 1.58 -0.65 3.19
CA ALA A 189 1.15 0.62 2.61
C ALA A 189 0.23 0.44 1.41
N PHE A 190 0.51 -0.50 0.51
CA PHE A 190 -0.41 -0.85 -0.59
C PHE A 190 -1.76 -1.35 -0.07
N ALA A 191 -1.77 -2.26 0.92
CA ALA A 191 -3.00 -2.76 1.52
C ALA A 191 -3.81 -1.61 2.14
N MET A 192 -3.16 -0.75 2.93
CA MET A 192 -3.81 0.38 3.60
C MET A 192 -4.34 1.42 2.61
N LEU A 193 -3.57 1.72 1.55
CA LEU A 193 -4.03 2.60 0.48
C LEU A 193 -5.23 2.01 -0.26
N PHE A 194 -5.19 0.71 -0.56
CA PHE A 194 -6.33 0.01 -1.15
C PHE A 194 -7.56 0.09 -0.24
N GLY A 195 -7.38 -0.10 1.07
CA GLY A 195 -8.41 0.09 2.09
C GLY A 195 -9.00 1.51 2.09
N LEU A 196 -8.13 2.52 2.09
CA LEU A 196 -8.52 3.94 2.06
C LEU A 196 -9.37 4.27 0.85
N ILE A 197 -8.99 3.77 -0.33
CA ILE A 197 -9.75 4.00 -1.57
C ILE A 197 -11.19 3.53 -1.43
N TYR A 198 -11.44 2.38 -0.80
CA TYR A 198 -12.80 1.90 -0.53
C TYR A 198 -13.48 2.70 0.58
N ALA A 199 -12.79 2.93 1.70
CA ALA A 199 -13.34 3.58 2.88
C ALA A 199 -13.83 5.02 2.60
N VAL A 200 -13.12 5.76 1.74
CA VAL A 200 -13.47 7.14 1.37
C VAL A 200 -13.92 7.28 -0.09
N ASN A 201 -14.24 6.16 -0.75
CA ASN A 201 -14.81 6.09 -2.10
C ASN A 201 -14.00 6.87 -3.16
N LEU A 202 -12.69 6.67 -3.18
CA LEU A 202 -11.78 7.26 -4.18
C LEU A 202 -11.83 6.46 -5.49
N SER A 203 -11.46 7.13 -6.58
CA SER A 203 -11.12 6.45 -7.82
C SER A 203 -9.70 5.90 -7.78
N TYR A 204 -9.46 4.76 -8.44
CA TYR A 204 -8.09 4.27 -8.63
C TYR A 204 -7.23 5.26 -9.43
N PRO A 205 -5.92 5.37 -9.12
CA PRO A 205 -5.00 6.17 -9.92
C PRO A 205 -5.02 5.75 -11.39
N ARG A 206 -5.29 6.70 -12.29
CA ARG A 206 -5.42 6.41 -13.74
C ARG A 206 -4.18 5.77 -14.36
N LYS A 207 -3.00 6.13 -13.83
CA LYS A 207 -1.69 5.61 -14.26
C LYS A 207 -1.47 4.15 -13.82
N LEU A 208 -2.28 3.64 -12.89
CA LEU A 208 -2.17 2.31 -12.28
C LEU A 208 -3.46 1.49 -12.37
N LYS A 209 -4.28 1.77 -13.38
CA LYS A 209 -5.59 1.13 -13.52
C LYS A 209 -5.49 -0.39 -13.62
N TYR A 210 -4.44 -0.93 -14.24
CA TYR A 210 -4.27 -2.38 -14.39
C TYR A 210 -3.73 -3.01 -13.10
N THR A 211 -2.80 -2.35 -12.40
CA THR A 211 -2.32 -2.81 -11.09
C THR A 211 -3.49 -2.88 -10.11
N PHE A 212 -4.29 -1.81 -9.95
CA PHE A 212 -5.42 -1.83 -9.02
C PHE A 212 -6.54 -2.80 -9.44
N ASP A 213 -6.78 -2.99 -10.74
CA ASP A 213 -7.68 -4.03 -11.25
C ASP A 213 -7.15 -5.43 -10.92
N ALA A 214 -5.84 -5.70 -11.08
CA ALA A 214 -5.23 -6.97 -10.67
C ALA A 214 -5.33 -7.20 -9.16
N LEU A 215 -4.97 -6.19 -8.34
CA LEU A 215 -5.07 -6.25 -6.88
C LEU A 215 -6.51 -6.58 -6.44
N GLN A 216 -7.50 -5.88 -6.99
CA GLN A 216 -8.90 -6.14 -6.66
C GLN A 216 -9.35 -7.55 -7.08
N LYS A 217 -9.12 -7.92 -8.35
CA LYS A 217 -9.79 -9.06 -8.99
C LYS A 217 -9.07 -10.38 -8.74
N ILE A 218 -7.74 -10.35 -8.71
CA ILE A 218 -6.89 -11.53 -8.57
C ILE A 218 -6.49 -11.70 -7.11
N PHE A 219 -5.91 -10.66 -6.50
CA PHE A 219 -5.33 -10.81 -5.17
C PHE A 219 -6.39 -10.77 -4.06
N MET A 220 -7.37 -9.87 -4.18
CA MET A 220 -8.44 -9.72 -3.20
C MET A 220 -9.72 -10.48 -3.57
N GLU A 221 -9.83 -11.00 -4.80
CA GLU A 221 -10.99 -11.73 -5.33
C GLU A 221 -12.32 -10.98 -5.20
N ILE A 222 -12.28 -9.64 -5.27
CA ILE A 222 -13.47 -8.78 -5.22
C ILE A 222 -14.00 -8.58 -6.64
N GLU A 223 -15.22 -9.04 -6.90
CA GLU A 223 -15.87 -8.99 -8.23
C GLU A 223 -14.99 -9.54 -9.39
N PRO A 224 -14.45 -10.78 -9.30
CA PRO A 224 -13.44 -11.29 -10.22
C PRO A 224 -13.90 -11.37 -11.69
N LYS A 225 -15.21 -11.37 -11.94
CA LYS A 225 -15.78 -11.47 -13.29
C LYS A 225 -15.65 -10.19 -14.14
N LYS A 226 -15.28 -9.05 -13.54
CA LYS A 226 -15.21 -7.74 -14.22
C LYS A 226 -13.78 -7.22 -14.36
N MET A 227 -12.84 -8.08 -14.76
CA MET A 227 -11.44 -7.68 -14.96
C MET A 227 -11.17 -7.24 -16.40
N THR A 228 -10.21 -6.33 -16.59
CA THR A 228 -9.76 -5.89 -17.91
C THR A 228 -9.12 -7.04 -18.68
N ARG A 229 -9.08 -6.98 -20.03
CA ARG A 229 -8.44 -8.03 -20.86
C ARG A 229 -6.99 -8.31 -20.47
N LYS A 230 -6.25 -7.25 -20.10
CA LYS A 230 -4.85 -7.36 -19.68
C LYS A 230 -4.72 -8.14 -18.37
N VAL A 231 -5.56 -7.82 -17.38
CA VAL A 231 -5.60 -8.53 -16.10
C VAL A 231 -6.15 -9.95 -16.25
N CYS A 232 -7.10 -10.18 -17.16
CA CYS A 232 -7.56 -11.52 -17.51
C CYS A 232 -6.44 -12.41 -18.05
N SER A 233 -5.62 -11.88 -18.97
CA SER A 233 -4.45 -12.60 -19.47
C SER A 233 -3.43 -12.93 -18.37
N LEU A 234 -3.33 -12.10 -17.33
CA LEU A 234 -2.50 -12.38 -16.16
C LEU A 234 -3.15 -13.48 -15.29
N SER A 235 -4.44 -13.34 -14.98
CA SER A 235 -5.20 -14.27 -14.14
C SER A 235 -5.19 -15.70 -14.67
N VAL A 236 -5.29 -15.90 -15.98
CA VAL A 236 -5.26 -17.25 -16.60
C VAL A 236 -3.90 -17.93 -16.42
N LYS A 237 -2.83 -17.14 -16.27
CA LYS A 237 -1.46 -17.65 -16.11
C LYS A 237 -1.08 -17.83 -14.65
N LEU A 238 -1.72 -17.11 -13.72
CA LEU A 238 -1.56 -17.31 -12.27
C LEU A 238 -2.29 -18.57 -11.78
#